data_AF-A0A3B9JKE2-F1
#
_entry.id   AF-A0A3B9JKE2-F1
#
_cell.length_a   1.000
_cell.length_b   1.000
_cell.length_c   1.000
_cell.angle_alpha   90.00
_cell.angle_beta   90.00
_cell.angle_gamma   90.00
#
_symmetry.space_group_name_H-M   'P 1'
#
loop_
_entity.id
_entity.type
_entity.pdbx_description
1 polymer ?
#
loop_
_entity_poly.entity_id
_entity_poly.type
_entity_poly.pdbx_seq_one_letter_code
_entity_poly.pdbx_strand_id
1 'polypeptide(L)'
;MVKKIILMLVIFSLIIFSGCEDKNKIEDEDEIKDSKIAQLESQIEQLNTKITELEGEINELNKQIEYKDDFVEIMTEYISDGDLLTLARMEWTYNIQVDEEDINVDGIVELDMPTFSLKVEEVQNQYKALPTQIRNLGKISGSLFSNHIQFLDAKPSETSGIDEANISSATYVFKDLSPGTEVSLEISRELQDRLGLETNILKIIYLVDEEIQTLEDDGEMNDQESEE
;
A
#
# COMPACT_ATOMS: atom_id res chain seq x y z
N MET A 1 -87.28 -0.60 -54.05
CA MET A 1 -86.26 -1.67 -53.92
C MET A 1 -84.83 -1.13 -53.73
N VAL A 2 -84.62 0.04 -53.10
CA VAL A 2 -83.27 0.56 -52.80
C VAL A 2 -82.95 0.54 -51.28
N LYS A 3 -83.98 0.51 -50.41
CA LYS A 3 -83.81 0.45 -48.95
C LYS A 3 -83.44 -0.94 -48.39
N LYS A 4 -83.64 -2.03 -49.13
CA LYS A 4 -83.26 -3.38 -48.68
C LYS A 4 -81.81 -3.78 -49.02
N ILE A 5 -81.16 -3.08 -49.95
CA ILE A 5 -79.76 -3.34 -50.34
C ILE A 5 -78.79 -2.59 -49.42
N ILE A 6 -79.16 -1.41 -48.91
CA ILE A 6 -78.31 -0.63 -47.99
C ILE A 6 -78.27 -1.26 -46.58
N LEU A 7 -79.36 -1.89 -46.12
CA LEU A 7 -79.38 -2.55 -44.81
C LEU A 7 -78.53 -3.83 -44.77
N MET A 8 -78.35 -4.51 -45.91
CA MET A 8 -77.53 -5.73 -45.99
C MET A 8 -76.03 -5.45 -46.12
N LEU A 9 -75.65 -4.23 -46.53
CA LEU A 9 -74.26 -3.78 -46.63
C LEU A 9 -73.71 -3.24 -45.30
N VAL A 10 -74.57 -2.76 -44.40
CA VAL A 10 -74.15 -2.28 -43.06
C VAL A 10 -73.95 -3.42 -42.06
N ILE A 11 -74.67 -4.54 -42.22
CA ILE A 11 -74.52 -5.71 -41.34
C ILE A 11 -73.30 -6.57 -41.71
N PHE A 12 -72.86 -6.55 -42.98
CA PHE A 12 -71.62 -7.22 -43.41
C PHE A 12 -70.36 -6.37 -43.12
N SER A 13 -70.51 -5.06 -42.91
CA SER A 13 -69.42 -4.14 -42.54
C SER A 13 -69.11 -4.08 -41.05
N LEU A 14 -69.89 -4.77 -40.20
CA LEU A 14 -69.72 -4.78 -38.74
C LEU A 14 -69.13 -6.08 -38.18
N ILE A 15 -68.77 -7.06 -39.02
CA ILE A 15 -68.17 -8.34 -38.59
C ILE A 15 -66.66 -8.44 -38.94
N ILE A 16 -66.03 -7.39 -39.46
CA ILE A 16 -64.57 -7.39 -39.78
C ILE A 16 -63.71 -6.71 -38.70
N PHE A 17 -64.32 -6.19 -37.62
CA PHE A 17 -63.59 -5.66 -36.45
C PHE A 17 -63.80 -6.53 -35.20
N SER A 18 -63.71 -7.85 -35.36
CA SER A 18 -63.54 -8.75 -34.22
C SER A 18 -62.36 -9.68 -34.48
N GLY A 19 -61.27 -9.42 -33.76
CA GLY A 19 -60.32 -10.47 -33.39
C GLY A 19 -59.17 -10.72 -34.37
N CYS A 20 -58.24 -9.78 -34.44
CA CYS A 20 -56.81 -10.12 -34.37
C CYS A 20 -56.18 -9.16 -33.36
N GLU A 21 -56.62 -9.26 -32.10
CA GLU A 21 -55.68 -8.97 -31.01
C GLU A 21 -54.70 -10.12 -31.07
N ASP A 22 -53.43 -9.80 -31.31
CA ASP A 22 -52.34 -10.70 -31.64
C ASP A 22 -52.06 -11.61 -30.42
N LYS A 23 -52.93 -12.57 -30.14
CA LYS A 23 -52.81 -13.52 -29.02
C LYS A 23 -51.47 -14.25 -29.06
N ASN A 24 -50.94 -14.49 -30.26
CA ASN A 24 -49.60 -15.04 -30.46
C ASN A 24 -48.51 -14.15 -29.85
N LYS A 25 -48.59 -12.82 -30.00
CA LYS A 25 -47.53 -11.92 -29.50
C LYS A 25 -47.52 -11.82 -27.97
N ILE A 26 -48.68 -11.99 -27.34
CA ILE A 26 -48.82 -12.01 -25.87
C ILE A 26 -48.40 -13.39 -25.32
N GLU A 27 -48.78 -14.50 -25.98
CA GLU A 27 -48.29 -15.85 -25.63
C GLU A 27 -46.76 -15.95 -25.74
N ASP A 28 -46.17 -15.41 -26.82
CA ASP A 28 -44.72 -15.41 -27.03
C ASP A 28 -43.97 -14.58 -25.97
N GLU A 29 -44.52 -13.42 -25.55
CA GLU A 29 -43.91 -12.58 -24.51
C GLU A 29 -43.99 -13.21 -23.12
N ASP A 30 -45.08 -13.90 -22.80
CA ASP A 30 -45.25 -14.57 -21.50
C ASP A 30 -44.41 -15.84 -21.41
N GLU A 31 -44.26 -16.62 -22.50
CA GLU A 31 -43.34 -17.77 -22.55
C GLU A 31 -41.87 -17.34 -22.41
N ILE A 32 -41.48 -16.22 -23.02
CA ILE A 32 -40.13 -15.64 -22.85
C ILE A 32 -39.91 -15.19 -21.40
N LYS A 33 -40.90 -14.55 -20.76
CA LYS A 33 -40.81 -14.14 -19.35
C LYS A 33 -40.70 -15.36 -18.43
N ASP A 34 -41.51 -16.39 -18.64
CA ASP A 34 -41.50 -17.62 -17.83
C ASP A 34 -40.16 -18.36 -17.96
N SER A 35 -39.62 -18.45 -19.18
CA SER A 35 -38.28 -18.99 -19.42
C SER A 35 -37.20 -18.20 -18.68
N LYS A 36 -37.30 -16.86 -18.70
CA LYS A 36 -36.37 -15.99 -17.98
C LYS A 36 -36.52 -16.09 -16.46
N ILE A 37 -37.74 -16.24 -15.95
CA ILE A 37 -38.01 -16.48 -14.53
C ILE A 37 -37.37 -17.80 -14.11
N ALA A 38 -37.60 -18.89 -14.84
CA ALA A 38 -37.02 -20.19 -14.54
C ALA A 38 -35.48 -20.17 -14.57
N GLN A 39 -34.87 -19.43 -15.51
CA GLN A 39 -33.43 -19.22 -15.54
C GLN A 39 -32.93 -18.45 -14.32
N LEU A 40 -33.61 -17.37 -13.93
CA LEU A 40 -33.25 -16.58 -12.74
C LEU A 40 -33.43 -17.39 -11.45
N GLU A 41 -34.50 -18.18 -11.33
CA GLU A 41 -34.72 -19.08 -10.19
C GLU A 41 -33.60 -20.12 -10.09
N SER A 42 -33.20 -20.73 -11.21
CA SER A 42 -32.07 -21.66 -11.24
C SER A 42 -30.75 -21.00 -10.84
N GLN A 43 -30.50 -19.77 -11.30
CA GLN A 43 -29.32 -19.00 -10.89
C GLN A 43 -29.36 -18.68 -9.39
N ILE A 44 -30.52 -18.31 -8.84
CA ILE A 44 -30.69 -18.05 -7.41
C ILE A 44 -30.41 -19.33 -6.60
N GLU A 45 -30.90 -20.48 -7.02
CA GLU A 45 -30.64 -21.76 -6.35
C GLU A 45 -29.15 -22.13 -6.36
N GLN A 46 -28.48 -21.94 -7.49
CA GLN A 46 -27.03 -22.14 -7.61
C GLN A 46 -26.24 -21.20 -6.70
N LEU A 47 -26.62 -19.92 -6.66
CA LEU A 47 -25.98 -18.93 -5.78
C LEU A 47 -26.21 -19.26 -4.30
N ASN A 48 -27.41 -19.67 -3.91
CA ASN A 48 -27.72 -20.07 -2.53
C ASN A 48 -26.93 -21.30 -2.09
N THR A 49 -26.76 -22.27 -3.00
CA THR A 49 -25.92 -23.45 -2.76
C THR A 49 -24.47 -23.02 -2.50
N LYS A 50 -23.93 -22.16 -3.37
CA LYS A 50 -22.57 -21.63 -3.22
C LYS A 50 -22.38 -20.82 -1.93
N ILE A 51 -23.38 -20.04 -1.51
CA ILE A 51 -23.35 -19.31 -0.24
C ILE A 51 -23.23 -20.30 0.92
N THR A 52 -24.05 -21.34 0.93
CA THR A 52 -24.04 -22.36 2.00
C THR A 52 -22.70 -23.09 2.07
N GLU A 53 -22.09 -23.40 0.92
CA GLU A 53 -20.76 -24.01 0.86
C GLU A 53 -19.68 -23.09 1.44
N LEU A 54 -19.67 -21.81 1.03
CA LEU A 54 -18.72 -20.82 1.53
C LEU A 54 -18.89 -20.55 3.03
N GLU A 55 -20.12 -20.52 3.54
CA GLU A 55 -20.38 -20.41 4.98
C GLU A 55 -19.82 -21.61 5.76
N GLY A 56 -19.94 -22.81 5.18
CA GLY A 56 -19.32 -24.02 5.71
C GLY A 56 -17.79 -23.92 5.78
N GLU A 57 -17.15 -23.48 4.70
CA GLU A 57 -15.71 -23.26 4.63
C GLU A 57 -15.23 -22.21 5.65
N ILE A 58 -15.95 -21.09 5.77
CA ILE A 58 -15.64 -20.03 6.74
C ILE A 58 -15.70 -20.58 8.17
N ASN A 59 -16.73 -21.36 8.51
CA ASN A 59 -16.87 -21.94 9.85
C ASN A 59 -15.72 -22.90 10.18
N GLU A 60 -15.30 -23.71 9.20
CA GLU A 60 -14.18 -24.63 9.37
C GLU A 60 -12.85 -23.88 9.55
N LEU A 61 -12.61 -22.85 8.73
CA LEU A 61 -11.43 -21.98 8.88
C LEU A 61 -11.40 -21.28 10.24
N ASN A 62 -12.54 -20.79 10.74
CA ASN A 62 -12.62 -20.13 12.04
C ASN A 62 -12.24 -21.07 13.18
N LYS A 63 -12.70 -22.34 13.17
CA LYS A 63 -12.30 -23.34 14.17
C LYS A 63 -10.80 -23.65 14.12
N GLN A 64 -10.23 -23.70 12.92
CA GLN A 64 -8.78 -23.90 12.77
C GLN A 64 -7.98 -22.71 13.28
N ILE A 65 -8.48 -21.48 13.14
CA ILE A 65 -7.87 -20.28 13.71
C ILE A 65 -7.94 -20.34 15.24
N GLU A 66 -9.11 -20.62 15.82
CA GLU A 66 -9.29 -20.75 17.28
C GLU A 66 -8.35 -21.80 17.87
N TYR A 67 -8.26 -22.99 17.26
CA TYR A 67 -7.32 -24.02 17.69
C TYR A 67 -5.85 -23.57 17.63
N LYS A 68 -5.47 -22.82 16.58
CA LYS A 68 -4.10 -22.31 16.45
C LYS A 68 -3.79 -21.25 17.49
N ASP A 69 -4.74 -20.35 17.77
CA ASP A 69 -4.59 -19.30 18.77
C ASP A 69 -4.40 -19.92 20.16
N ASP A 70 -5.26 -20.87 20.54
CA ASP A 70 -5.15 -21.62 21.79
C ASP A 70 -3.81 -22.37 21.88
N PHE A 71 -3.40 -23.03 20.79
CA PHE A 71 -2.13 -23.75 20.74
C PHE A 71 -0.93 -22.82 20.92
N VAL A 72 -0.93 -21.66 20.27
CA VAL A 72 0.12 -20.66 20.43
C VAL A 72 0.15 -20.14 21.86
N GLU A 73 -1.01 -19.82 22.45
CA GLU A 73 -1.08 -19.33 23.84
C GLU A 73 -0.46 -20.34 24.80
N ILE A 74 -0.85 -21.62 24.71
CA ILE A 74 -0.26 -22.69 25.51
C ILE A 74 1.25 -22.80 25.26
N MET A 75 1.69 -22.82 24.01
CA MET A 75 3.11 -22.97 23.68
C MET A 75 3.95 -21.82 24.24
N THR A 76 3.42 -20.60 24.27
CA THR A 76 4.15 -19.44 24.80
C THR A 76 4.44 -19.56 26.30
N GLU A 77 3.67 -20.33 27.07
CA GLU A 77 3.94 -20.60 28.50
C GLU A 77 5.22 -21.43 28.73
N TYR A 78 5.69 -22.17 27.72
CA TYR A 78 6.85 -23.06 27.81
C TYR A 78 8.11 -22.49 27.15
N ILE A 79 8.02 -21.33 26.50
CA ILE A 79 9.14 -20.65 25.87
C ILE A 79 9.78 -19.70 26.90
N SER A 80 11.11 -19.60 26.88
CA SER A 80 11.81 -18.67 27.77
C SER A 80 11.49 -17.22 27.43
N ASP A 81 11.55 -16.31 28.42
CA ASP A 81 11.33 -14.88 28.17
C ASP A 81 12.27 -14.31 27.09
N GLY A 82 13.50 -14.81 27.01
CA GLY A 82 14.49 -14.39 26.00
C GLY A 82 14.13 -14.86 24.58
N ASP A 83 13.66 -16.09 24.44
CA ASP A 83 13.21 -16.62 23.15
C ASP A 83 11.88 -15.98 22.73
N LEU A 84 10.96 -15.76 23.68
CA LEU A 84 9.72 -15.00 23.43
C LEU A 84 10.02 -13.58 22.97
N LEU A 85 10.98 -12.90 23.60
CA LEU A 85 11.40 -11.58 23.16
C LEU A 85 12.00 -11.64 21.74
N THR A 86 12.78 -12.67 21.42
CA THR A 86 13.32 -12.86 20.07
C THR A 86 12.21 -13.01 19.04
N LEU A 87 11.22 -13.87 19.31
CA LEU A 87 10.05 -14.04 18.45
C LEU A 87 9.23 -12.75 18.34
N ALA A 88 9.01 -12.06 19.46
CA ALA A 88 8.31 -10.78 19.46
C ALA A 88 9.03 -9.75 18.60
N ARG A 89 10.36 -9.69 18.64
CA ARG A 89 11.14 -8.78 17.79
C ARG A 89 10.96 -9.08 16.30
N MET A 90 10.79 -10.35 15.91
CA MET A 90 10.52 -10.72 14.51
C MET A 90 9.16 -10.22 13.99
N GLU A 91 8.24 -9.83 14.88
CA GLU A 91 6.96 -9.20 14.48
C GLU A 91 7.11 -7.72 14.07
N TRP A 92 8.30 -7.14 14.24
CA TRP A 92 8.56 -5.73 13.95
C TRP A 92 9.78 -5.58 13.03
N THR A 93 9.54 -4.93 11.90
CA THR A 93 10.58 -4.52 10.96
C THR A 93 10.79 -3.02 11.06
N TYR A 94 12.05 -2.62 11.08
CA TYR A 94 12.45 -1.21 11.10
C TYR A 94 13.30 -0.94 9.87
N ASN A 95 13.08 0.20 9.23
CA ASN A 95 13.82 0.59 8.06
C ASN A 95 14.20 2.08 8.09
N ILE A 96 15.36 2.40 7.55
CA ILE A 96 15.82 3.75 7.28
C ILE A 96 16.45 3.79 5.89
N GLN A 97 15.98 4.71 5.06
CA GLN A 97 16.38 4.80 3.66
C GLN A 97 16.65 6.24 3.29
N VAL A 98 17.65 6.44 2.43
CA VAL A 98 17.92 7.72 1.77
C VAL A 98 17.65 7.52 0.28
N ASP A 99 16.70 8.28 -0.26
CA ASP A 99 16.27 8.19 -1.66
C ASP A 99 15.91 6.76 -2.12
N GLU A 100 15.18 6.05 -1.26
CA GLU A 100 14.74 4.64 -1.44
C GLU A 100 15.86 3.59 -1.34
N GLU A 101 17.09 4.01 -1.07
CA GLU A 101 18.22 3.11 -0.83
C GLU A 101 18.49 2.89 0.65
N ASP A 102 18.84 1.66 1.02
CA ASP A 102 19.17 1.29 2.39
C ASP A 102 20.52 1.92 2.80
N ILE A 103 20.62 2.35 4.05
CA ILE A 103 21.85 2.94 4.58
C ILE A 103 22.91 1.87 4.82
N ASN A 104 24.16 2.18 4.47
CA ASN A 104 25.33 1.34 4.77
C ASN A 104 25.47 1.06 6.27
N VAL A 105 26.06 -0.07 6.64
CA VAL A 105 26.23 -0.47 8.05
C VAL A 105 27.06 0.52 8.86
N ASP A 106 27.93 1.30 8.21
CA ASP A 106 28.75 2.35 8.82
C ASP A 106 28.00 3.70 9.00
N GLY A 107 26.74 3.78 8.55
CA GLY A 107 25.88 4.95 8.66
C GLY A 107 26.22 6.10 7.72
N ILE A 108 27.07 5.89 6.71
CA ILE A 108 27.48 6.93 5.77
C ILE A 108 26.75 6.76 4.43
N VAL A 109 26.16 7.85 3.95
CA VAL A 109 25.53 7.95 2.63
C VAL A 109 26.13 9.13 1.89
N GLU A 110 26.63 8.90 0.68
CA GLU A 110 27.15 9.93 -0.22
C GLU A 110 26.14 10.19 -1.33
N LEU A 111 25.89 11.46 -1.63
CA LEU A 111 24.90 11.90 -2.61
C LEU A 111 25.55 12.76 -3.70
N ASP A 112 24.99 12.67 -4.90
CA ASP A 112 25.34 13.48 -6.07
C ASP A 112 24.32 14.60 -6.34
N MET A 113 23.22 14.65 -5.59
CA MET A 113 22.16 15.64 -5.74
C MET A 113 22.03 16.57 -4.52
N PRO A 114 21.68 17.86 -4.72
CA PRO A 114 21.49 18.83 -3.65
C PRO A 114 20.17 18.65 -2.88
N THR A 115 19.47 17.55 -3.09
CA THR A 115 18.17 17.25 -2.51
C THR A 115 18.08 15.76 -2.27
N PHE A 116 17.60 15.38 -1.09
CA PHE A 116 17.34 13.97 -0.75
C PHE A 116 16.14 13.85 0.18
N SER A 117 15.64 12.63 0.26
CA SER A 117 14.57 12.20 1.14
C SER A 117 15.09 11.12 2.09
N LEU A 118 14.95 11.37 3.40
CA LEU A 118 15.18 10.37 4.44
C LEU A 118 13.83 9.78 4.82
N LYS A 119 13.59 8.51 4.50
CA LYS A 119 12.40 7.77 4.92
C LYS A 119 12.76 6.88 6.10
N VAL A 120 11.92 6.90 7.11
CA VAL A 120 12.04 6.01 8.26
C VAL A 120 10.71 5.30 8.50
N GLU A 121 10.76 4.01 8.82
CA GLU A 121 9.57 3.16 8.85
C GLU A 121 9.64 2.12 9.96
N GLU A 122 8.52 1.96 10.67
CA GLU A 122 8.22 0.87 11.59
C GLU A 122 7.03 0.09 11.04
N VAL A 123 7.21 -1.20 10.78
CA VAL A 123 6.16 -2.09 10.27
C VAL A 123 5.93 -3.22 11.26
N GLN A 124 4.68 -3.41 11.67
CA GLN A 124 4.25 -4.60 12.38
C GLN A 124 3.79 -5.67 11.38
N ASN A 125 4.19 -6.92 11.58
CA ASN A 125 3.76 -8.03 10.74
C ASN A 125 2.23 -8.13 10.72
N GLN A 126 1.63 -8.13 9.53
CA GLN A 126 0.17 -8.21 9.35
C GLN A 126 -0.42 -9.53 9.85
N TYR A 127 0.38 -10.61 9.84
CA TYR A 127 -0.04 -11.91 10.34
C TYR A 127 0.23 -11.99 11.83
N LYS A 128 -0.84 -12.02 12.63
CA LYS A 128 -0.77 -12.06 14.09
C LYS A 128 -0.44 -13.49 14.55
N ALA A 129 0.84 -13.87 14.49
CA ALA A 129 1.27 -15.19 14.92
C ALA A 129 1.39 -15.30 16.45
N LEU A 130 1.59 -14.18 17.14
CA LEU A 130 1.75 -14.14 18.59
C LEU A 130 0.61 -13.36 19.28
N PRO A 131 0.30 -13.66 20.55
CA PRO A 131 -0.60 -12.85 21.37
C PRO A 131 -0.16 -11.38 21.43
N THR A 132 -1.11 -10.45 21.49
CA THR A 132 -0.83 -9.01 21.40
C THR A 132 0.15 -8.53 22.48
N GLN A 133 0.03 -9.08 23.70
CA GLN A 133 0.91 -8.76 24.81
C GLN A 133 2.35 -9.13 24.50
N ILE A 134 2.58 -10.28 23.86
CA ILE A 134 3.91 -10.76 23.46
C ILE A 134 4.42 -9.93 22.29
N ARG A 135 3.61 -9.68 21.26
CA ARG A 135 3.98 -8.83 20.12
C ARG A 135 4.53 -7.48 20.58
N ASN A 136 3.90 -6.87 21.57
CA ASN A 136 4.30 -5.55 22.08
C ASN A 136 5.66 -5.56 22.80
N LEU A 137 6.14 -6.71 23.29
CA LEU A 137 7.50 -6.83 23.86
C LEU A 137 8.59 -6.59 22.81
N GLY A 138 8.28 -6.86 21.54
CA GLY A 138 9.20 -6.73 20.43
C GLY A 138 9.32 -5.32 19.86
N LYS A 139 8.42 -4.40 20.24
CA LYS A 139 8.43 -3.02 19.78
C LYS A 139 9.57 -2.26 20.46
N ILE A 140 10.24 -1.35 19.74
CA ILE A 140 11.19 -0.42 20.35
C ILE A 140 10.51 0.50 21.37
N SER A 141 11.28 0.97 22.34
CA SER A 141 10.78 1.72 23.48
C SER A 141 10.37 3.16 23.15
N GLY A 142 9.10 3.50 23.34
CA GLY A 142 8.61 4.85 23.12
C GLY A 142 7.18 4.88 22.63
N SER A 143 6.60 6.07 22.59
CA SER A 143 5.25 6.26 22.04
C SER A 143 5.24 6.44 20.53
N LEU A 144 6.30 7.03 19.97
CA LEU A 144 6.43 7.36 18.55
C LEU A 144 7.79 6.89 18.06
N PHE A 145 7.83 6.29 16.88
CA PHE A 145 9.07 5.88 16.23
C PHE A 145 10.04 7.06 16.05
N SER A 146 9.52 8.26 15.78
CA SER A 146 10.31 9.49 15.65
C SER A 146 11.07 9.89 16.93
N ASN A 147 10.71 9.37 18.10
CA ASN A 147 11.47 9.61 19.34
C ASN A 147 12.88 9.01 19.30
N HIS A 148 13.13 8.09 18.37
CA HIS A 148 14.42 7.43 18.21
C HIS A 148 15.33 8.15 17.22
N ILE A 149 14.93 9.33 16.70
CA ILE A 149 15.66 10.08 15.69
C ILE A 149 15.82 11.53 16.12
N GLN A 150 17.05 12.03 16.08
CA GLN A 150 17.39 13.42 16.40
C GLN A 150 18.34 14.00 15.36
N PHE A 151 17.88 15.02 14.62
CA PHE A 151 18.77 15.78 13.73
C PHE A 151 19.70 16.68 14.53
N LEU A 152 21.00 16.68 14.20
CA LEU A 152 22.04 17.35 14.98
C LEU A 152 22.42 18.73 14.43
N ASP A 153 22.54 18.84 13.11
CA ASP A 153 23.14 19.99 12.41
C ASP A 153 22.20 20.60 11.35
N ALA A 154 21.23 19.84 10.86
CA ALA A 154 20.27 20.29 9.86
C ALA A 154 18.82 20.13 10.30
N LYS A 155 17.91 20.83 9.61
CA LYS A 155 16.47 20.64 9.75
C LYS A 155 15.88 20.33 8.39
N PRO A 156 14.94 19.38 8.30
CA PRO A 156 14.29 19.08 7.05
C PRO A 156 13.46 20.28 6.58
N SER A 157 13.46 20.48 5.26
CA SER A 157 12.64 21.48 4.59
C SER A 157 11.16 21.10 4.67
N GLU A 158 10.86 19.81 4.52
CA GLU A 158 9.50 19.26 4.57
C GLU A 158 9.48 17.98 5.40
N THR A 159 8.34 17.72 6.06
CA THR A 159 8.11 16.48 6.79
C THR A 159 6.71 15.99 6.50
N SER A 160 6.61 14.72 6.14
CA SER A 160 5.34 14.00 5.95
C SER A 160 5.42 12.66 6.68
N GLY A 161 4.29 11.97 6.79
CA GLY A 161 4.24 10.67 7.45
C GLY A 161 2.93 9.96 7.24
N ILE A 162 2.96 8.66 7.49
CA ILE A 162 1.81 7.75 7.44
C ILE A 162 1.70 7.09 8.80
N ASP A 163 0.50 7.05 9.38
CA ASP A 163 0.22 6.34 10.61
C ASP A 163 -1.03 5.49 10.40
N GLU A 164 -0.81 4.25 10.00
CA GLU A 164 -1.85 3.25 9.72
C GLU A 164 -1.70 2.06 10.70
N ALA A 165 -2.68 1.15 10.69
CA ALA A 165 -2.81 0.11 11.71
C ALA A 165 -1.55 -0.76 11.94
N ASN A 166 -0.76 -1.01 10.89
CA ASN A 166 0.44 -1.87 10.96
C ASN A 166 1.71 -1.16 10.50
N ILE A 167 1.65 0.13 10.17
CA ILE A 167 2.78 0.86 9.62
C ILE A 167 2.78 2.30 10.13
N SER A 168 3.93 2.72 10.64
CA SER A 168 4.21 4.10 10.98
C SER A 168 5.45 4.54 10.22
N SER A 169 5.36 5.62 9.44
CA SER A 169 6.50 6.15 8.70
C SER A 169 6.56 7.66 8.79
N ALA A 170 7.78 8.19 8.67
CA ALA A 170 8.05 9.60 8.48
C ALA A 170 9.03 9.77 7.33
N THR A 171 8.79 10.79 6.51
CA THR A 171 9.69 11.20 5.43
C THR A 171 10.13 12.62 5.68
N TYR A 172 11.44 12.83 5.67
CA TYR A 172 12.10 14.11 5.87
C TYR A 172 12.79 14.50 4.57
N VAL A 173 12.43 15.64 4.00
CA VAL A 173 13.01 16.11 2.73
C VAL A 173 13.95 17.27 3.01
N PHE A 174 15.16 17.19 2.46
CA PHE A 174 16.17 18.24 2.51
C PHE A 174 16.37 18.79 1.10
N LYS A 175 16.27 20.11 0.93
CA LYS A 175 16.38 20.80 -0.36
C LYS A 175 17.48 21.84 -0.33
N ASP A 176 17.95 22.24 -1.51
CA ASP A 176 18.87 23.35 -1.74
C ASP A 176 20.19 23.22 -0.94
N LEU A 177 20.73 22.00 -0.83
CA LEU A 177 21.99 21.74 -0.13
C LEU A 177 23.17 22.32 -0.93
N SER A 178 24.12 22.94 -0.22
CA SER A 178 25.36 23.39 -0.83
C SER A 178 26.35 22.22 -0.95
N PRO A 179 27.16 22.11 -2.02
CA PRO A 179 28.17 21.07 -2.12
C PRO A 179 29.06 21.00 -0.87
N GLY A 180 29.32 19.80 -0.37
CA GLY A 180 30.03 19.55 0.88
C GLY A 180 29.18 19.68 2.15
N THR A 181 27.87 19.88 2.03
CA THR A 181 26.97 19.85 3.19
C THR A 181 26.89 18.44 3.76
N GLU A 182 27.10 18.34 5.08
CA GLU A 182 26.85 17.14 5.87
C GLU A 182 25.55 17.33 6.65
N VAL A 183 24.65 16.34 6.56
CA VAL A 183 23.47 16.22 7.41
C VAL A 183 23.68 15.05 8.34
N SER A 184 23.74 15.33 9.64
CA SER A 184 23.93 14.35 10.70
C SER A 184 22.66 14.14 11.49
N LEU A 185 22.31 12.88 11.73
CA LEU A 185 21.29 12.51 12.70
C LEU A 185 21.81 11.46 13.68
N GLU A 186 21.37 11.56 14.92
CA GLU A 186 21.54 10.54 15.94
C GLU A 186 20.29 9.66 16.00
N ILE A 187 20.50 8.35 15.96
CA ILE A 187 19.49 7.35 16.28
C ILE A 187 19.72 6.79 17.68
N SER A 188 18.66 6.34 18.34
CA SER A 188 18.79 5.63 19.61
C SER A 188 19.59 4.34 19.44
N ARG A 189 20.30 3.88 20.49
CA ARG A 189 21.00 2.58 20.48
C ARG A 189 20.08 1.40 20.19
N GLU A 190 18.86 1.45 20.70
CA GLU A 190 17.89 0.41 20.43
C GLU A 190 17.56 0.33 18.94
N LEU A 191 17.30 1.47 18.29
CA LEU A 191 17.05 1.52 16.85
C LEU A 191 18.30 1.10 16.05
N GLN A 192 19.49 1.53 16.46
CA GLN A 192 20.76 1.07 15.87
C GLN A 192 20.85 -0.46 15.87
N ASP A 193 20.63 -1.09 17.04
CA ASP A 193 20.67 -2.55 17.18
C ASP A 193 19.64 -3.23 16.27
N ARG A 194 18.46 -2.62 16.09
CA ARG A 194 17.39 -3.14 15.23
C ARG A 194 17.69 -3.01 13.74
N LEU A 195 18.39 -1.97 13.35
CA LEU A 195 18.81 -1.74 11.96
C LEU A 195 20.11 -2.50 11.62
N GLY A 196 20.82 -3.02 12.62
CA GLY A 196 22.09 -3.71 12.41
C GLY A 196 23.24 -2.79 12.01
N LEU A 197 23.19 -1.52 12.45
CA LEU A 197 24.20 -0.51 12.13
C LEU A 197 25.34 -0.52 13.16
N GLU A 198 26.57 -0.26 12.72
CA GLU A 198 27.76 -0.17 13.58
C GLU A 198 27.86 1.18 14.32
N THR A 199 27.09 2.17 13.86
CA THR A 199 27.03 3.52 14.42
C THR A 199 25.60 3.93 14.76
N ASN A 200 25.46 4.81 15.76
CA ASN A 200 24.20 5.50 16.05
C ASN A 200 24.15 6.91 15.46
N ILE A 201 25.19 7.34 14.75
CA ILE A 201 25.26 8.62 14.05
C ILE A 201 25.28 8.33 12.55
N LEU A 202 24.25 8.79 11.85
CA LEU A 202 24.16 8.68 10.39
C LEU A 202 24.58 10.00 9.76
N LYS A 203 25.36 9.92 8.69
CA LYS A 203 25.91 11.06 7.97
C LYS A 203 25.51 10.96 6.51
N ILE A 204 24.75 11.94 6.04
CA ILE A 204 24.38 12.08 4.64
C ILE A 204 25.17 13.26 4.07
N ILE A 205 26.02 13.00 3.09
CA ILE A 205 27.01 13.95 2.59
C ILE A 205 26.69 14.25 1.13
N TYR A 206 26.42 15.52 0.81
CA TYR A 206 26.33 15.96 -0.58
C TYR A 206 27.74 16.24 -1.11
N LEU A 207 28.18 15.43 -2.07
CA LEU A 207 29.52 15.52 -2.63
C LEU A 207 29.74 16.81 -3.44
N VAL A 208 31.00 17.23 -3.52
CA VAL A 208 31.42 18.29 -4.43
C VAL A 208 31.82 17.63 -5.74
N ASP A 209 31.18 18.00 -6.85
CA ASP A 209 31.70 17.65 -8.18
C ASP A 209 33.08 18.30 -8.34
N GLU A 210 34.15 17.50 -8.29
CA GLU A 210 35.52 17.97 -8.56
C GLU A 210 35.82 18.15 -10.07
N GLU A 211 34.82 18.02 -10.95
CA GLU A 211 35.01 18.26 -12.40
C GLU A 211 34.61 19.69 -12.80
N ILE A 212 35.60 20.60 -12.78
CA ILE A 212 36.04 21.52 -13.85
C ILE A 212 36.93 22.60 -13.20
N GLN A 213 38.21 22.29 -13.01
CA GLN A 213 39.31 23.26 -13.06
C GLN A 213 40.51 22.61 -13.74
N THR A 214 40.36 22.25 -15.01
CA THR A 214 41.52 22.04 -15.87
C THR A 214 41.31 22.80 -17.17
N LEU A 215 42.22 23.74 -17.42
CA LEU A 215 42.58 24.37 -18.70
C LEU A 215 41.85 25.67 -19.09
N GLU A 216 42.20 26.77 -18.41
CA GLU A 216 42.47 28.07 -19.07
C GLU A 216 43.63 28.77 -18.33
N ASP A 217 44.81 28.12 -18.31
CA ASP A 217 46.08 28.82 -18.04
C ASP A 217 47.09 28.35 -19.08
N ASP A 218 46.88 28.80 -20.32
CA ASP A 218 47.88 28.71 -21.38
C ASP A 218 47.78 29.97 -22.27
N GLY A 219 48.59 30.98 -21.92
CA GLY A 219 49.34 31.71 -22.94
C GLY A 219 48.85 33.10 -23.38
N GLU A 220 48.85 34.09 -22.49
CA GLU A 220 49.22 35.46 -22.91
C GLU A 220 50.75 35.59 -22.87
N MET A 221 51.42 35.17 -23.94
CA MET A 221 52.79 35.61 -24.20
C MET A 221 52.75 37.02 -24.77
N ASN A 222 53.25 37.93 -23.96
CA ASN A 222 53.43 39.35 -24.22
C ASN A 222 54.62 39.55 -25.17
N ASP A 223 54.37 39.80 -26.45
CA ASP A 223 55.40 40.24 -27.40
C ASP A 223 55.72 41.71 -27.12
N GLN A 224 56.79 41.94 -26.35
CA GLN A 224 57.40 43.25 -26.19
C GLN A 224 58.39 43.49 -27.33
N GLU A 225 58.06 44.49 -28.15
CA GLU A 225 58.92 45.14 -29.15
C GLU A 225 60.29 45.50 -28.57
N SER A 226 61.36 45.13 -29.28
CA SER A 226 62.67 45.76 -29.15
C SER A 226 63.06 46.38 -30.49
N GLU A 227 63.05 47.71 -30.52
CA GLU A 227 63.59 48.57 -31.57
C GLU A 227 65.12 48.38 -31.69
N GLU A 228 65.60 48.22 -32.93
CA GLU A 228 66.91 48.68 -33.42
C GLU A 228 66.76 49.25 -34.84
#